data_AF-A0A1E1W6I8-F1
#
_entry.id   AF-A0A1E1W6I8-F1
#
_cell.length_a   1.000
_cell.length_b   1.000
_cell.length_c   1.000
_cell.angle_alpha   90.00
_cell.angle_beta   90.00
_cell.angle_gamma   90.00
#
_symmetry.space_group_name_H-M   'P 1'
#
loop_
_entity.id
_entity.type
_entity.pdbx_description
1 polymer ?
#
loop_
_entity_poly.entity_id
_entity_poly.type
_entity_poly.pdbx_seq_one_letter_code
_entity_poly.pdbx_strand_id
1 'polypeptide(L)'
;YKSASAWLSWEALAVVTTQSVTLAMLAFVPILGTKADRMDESGTKYYFNAFFSSIFTVNVLFTLSYFNLYNSNILLSNYLRLAVASYILAVILSIILYVKSRKMDDSDLNPYGNTGYKLYD
;
A
#
# COMPACT_ATOMS: atom_id res chain seq x y z
N TYR A 1 -8.65 -23.06 -20.26
CA TYR A 1 -8.49 -22.74 -18.82
C TYR A 1 -7.04 -22.87 -18.30
N LYS A 2 -6.00 -22.76 -19.15
CA LYS A 2 -4.63 -23.24 -18.81
C LYS A 2 -3.50 -22.23 -19.09
N SER A 3 -3.77 -20.93 -18.98
CA SER A 3 -2.72 -19.91 -19.15
C SER A 3 -2.60 -19.07 -17.89
N ALA A 4 -1.37 -18.86 -17.41
CA ALA A 4 -1.07 -17.94 -16.32
C ALA A 4 -1.57 -16.51 -16.62
N SER A 5 -1.70 -16.15 -17.90
CA SER A 5 -2.33 -14.90 -18.37
C SER A 5 -3.83 -14.78 -18.04
N ALA A 6 -4.51 -15.87 -17.67
CA ALA A 6 -5.88 -15.81 -17.18
C ALA A 6 -5.95 -15.21 -15.76
N TRP A 7 -4.91 -15.44 -14.96
CA TRP A 7 -4.82 -15.06 -13.54
C TRP A 7 -4.06 -13.75 -13.33
N LEU A 8 -3.09 -13.48 -14.21
CA LEU A 8 -2.25 -12.28 -14.16
C LEU A 8 -2.53 -11.41 -15.41
N SER A 9 -2.98 -10.18 -15.19
CA SER A 9 -3.07 -9.17 -16.25
C SER A 9 -2.07 -8.05 -15.94
N TRP A 10 -1.40 -7.58 -16.99
CA TRP A 10 -0.52 -6.41 -16.90
C TRP A 10 -1.28 -5.16 -16.44
N GLU A 11 -2.52 -4.99 -16.89
CA GLU A 11 -3.38 -3.87 -16.48
C GLU A 11 -3.67 -3.92 -14.98
N ALA A 12 -3.98 -5.10 -14.44
CA ALA A 12 -4.26 -5.28 -13.02
C ALA A 12 -3.02 -4.98 -12.16
N LEU A 13 -1.84 -5.45 -12.58
CA LEU A 13 -0.57 -5.13 -11.93
C LEU A 13 -0.27 -3.63 -11.95
N ALA A 14 -0.46 -2.98 -13.11
CA ALA A 14 -0.23 -1.54 -13.25
C ALA A 14 -1.16 -0.73 -12.34
N VAL A 15 -2.45 -1.09 -12.27
CA VAL A 15 -3.44 -0.43 -11.40
C VAL A 15 -3.05 -0.59 -9.92
N VAL A 16 -2.78 -1.81 -9.47
CA VAL A 16 -2.44 -2.09 -8.06
C VAL A 16 -1.14 -1.37 -7.66
N THR A 17 -0.13 -1.40 -8.53
CA THR A 17 1.16 -0.77 -8.28
C THR A 17 1.01 0.75 -8.22
N THR A 18 0.33 1.34 -9.20
CA THR A 18 0.09 2.81 -9.25
C THR A 18 -0.70 3.28 -8.03
N GLN A 19 -1.75 2.54 -7.65
CA GLN A 19 -2.54 2.84 -6.46
C GLN A 19 -1.70 2.77 -5.19
N SER A 20 -0.90 1.72 -5.03
CA SER A 20 -0.03 1.54 -3.84
C SER A 20 1.01 2.64 -3.73
N VAL A 21 1.64 3.01 -4.86
CA VAL A 21 2.64 4.10 -4.90
C VAL A 21 1.98 5.45 -4.62
N THR A 22 0.78 5.72 -5.16
CA THR A 22 0.04 6.96 -4.91
C THR A 22 -0.32 7.10 -3.44
N LEU A 23 -0.86 6.05 -2.82
CA LEU A 23 -1.18 6.04 -1.39
C LEU A 23 0.08 6.17 -0.53
N ALA A 24 1.18 5.54 -0.91
CA ALA A 24 2.46 5.67 -0.20
C ALA A 24 2.98 7.12 -0.28
N MET A 25 2.94 7.76 -1.46
CA MET A 25 3.32 9.17 -1.61
C MET A 25 2.44 10.08 -0.74
N LEU A 26 1.12 9.88 -0.78
CA LEU A 26 0.20 10.65 0.05
C LEU A 26 0.47 10.45 1.53
N ALA A 27 0.80 9.24 1.98
CA ALA A 27 1.13 8.96 3.39
C ALA A 27 2.33 9.77 3.92
N PHE A 28 3.26 10.20 3.06
CA PHE A 28 4.40 11.06 3.46
C PHE A 28 4.05 12.55 3.55
N VAL A 29 2.92 13.00 3.01
CA VAL A 29 2.59 14.43 2.97
C VAL A 29 1.90 14.88 4.28
N PRO A 30 2.44 15.88 5.01
CA PRO A 30 1.90 16.33 6.30
C PRO A 30 0.71 17.30 6.16
N ILE A 31 -0.38 16.87 5.51
CA ILE A 31 -1.50 17.77 5.17
C ILE A 31 -2.30 18.21 6.40
N LEU A 32 -2.30 17.42 7.48
CA LEU A 32 -2.99 17.71 8.74
C LEU A 32 -2.05 17.73 9.95
N GLY A 33 -0.74 17.94 9.70
CA GLY A 33 0.29 17.96 10.73
C GLY A 33 0.80 16.57 11.15
N THR A 34 1.70 16.57 12.14
CA THR A 34 2.27 15.36 12.75
C THR A 34 1.59 15.06 14.07
N LYS A 35 1.33 13.77 14.34
CA LYS A 35 0.97 13.29 15.67
C LYS A 35 2.09 12.39 16.18
N ALA A 36 2.53 12.61 17.42
CA ALA A 36 3.45 11.70 18.08
C ALA A 36 2.65 10.58 18.76
N ASP A 37 3.16 9.35 18.68
CA ASP A 37 2.53 8.17 19.31
C ASP A 37 2.54 8.23 20.85
N ARG A 38 3.36 9.12 21.41
CA ARG A 38 3.51 9.37 22.85
C ARG A 38 3.27 10.85 23.15
N MET A 39 2.56 11.13 24.26
CA MET A 39 2.32 12.50 24.73
C MET A 39 3.58 13.22 25.25
N ASP A 40 4.73 12.53 25.31
CA ASP A 40 6.01 13.04 25.83
C ASP A 40 6.96 13.59 24.75
N GLU A 41 6.50 13.75 23.50
CA GLU A 41 7.32 14.18 22.33
C GLU A 41 8.51 13.26 21.97
N SER A 42 8.77 12.20 22.73
CA SER A 42 9.81 11.19 22.50
C SER A 42 9.34 10.06 21.56
N GLY A 43 8.06 10.01 21.22
CA GLY A 43 7.49 9.01 20.32
C GLY A 43 7.76 9.31 18.83
N THR A 44 7.74 8.26 18.01
CA THR A 44 7.81 8.37 16.55
C THR A 44 6.69 9.28 16.05
N LYS A 45 7.03 10.27 15.21
CA LYS A 45 6.06 11.19 14.63
C LYS A 45 5.46 10.58 13.38
N TYR A 46 4.14 10.42 13.37
CA TYR A 46 3.39 9.91 12.22
C TYR A 46 2.56 11.03 11.60
N TYR A 47 2.43 10.99 10.28
CA TYR A 47 1.51 11.86 9.55
C TYR A 47 0.14 11.17 9.48
N PHE A 48 -0.89 11.80 10.06
CA PHE A 48 -2.24 11.27 10.01
C PHE A 48 -3.04 11.96 8.91
N ASN A 49 -3.06 11.38 7.72
CA ASN A 49 -3.70 11.97 6.54
C ASN A 49 -4.66 11.03 5.79
N ALA A 50 -5.04 9.90 6.40
CA ALA A 50 -5.86 8.87 5.75
C ALA A 50 -7.20 9.42 5.22
N PHE A 51 -7.85 10.31 5.96
CA PHE A 51 -9.12 10.92 5.54
C PHE A 51 -8.96 11.83 4.31
N PHE A 52 -7.91 12.66 4.30
CA PHE A 52 -7.61 13.47 3.12
C PHE A 52 -7.25 12.60 1.92
N SER A 53 -6.39 11.59 2.13
CA SER A 53 -5.93 10.67 1.10
C SER A 53 -7.09 9.90 0.45
N SER A 54 -8.10 9.50 1.24
CA SER A 54 -9.29 8.82 0.71
C SER A 54 -10.15 9.75 -0.15
N ILE A 55 -10.44 10.97 0.33
CA ILE A 55 -11.19 11.97 -0.44
C ILE A 55 -10.46 12.28 -1.74
N PHE A 56 -9.16 12.54 -1.68
CA PHE A 56 -8.35 12.84 -2.86
C PHE A 56 -8.39 11.70 -3.87
N THR A 57 -8.15 10.47 -3.43
CA THR A 57 -8.14 9.28 -4.30
C THR A 57 -9.48 9.08 -5.01
N VAL A 58 -10.60 9.20 -4.28
CA VAL A 58 -11.95 9.05 -4.86
C VAL A 58 -12.22 10.14 -5.90
N ASN A 59 -11.86 11.39 -5.60
CA ASN A 59 -12.04 12.51 -6.54
C ASN A 59 -11.18 12.36 -7.80
N VAL A 60 -9.93 11.89 -7.66
CA VAL A 60 -9.06 11.63 -8.81
C VAL A 60 -9.64 10.52 -9.70
N LEU A 61 -10.04 9.39 -9.12
CA LEU A 61 -10.65 8.29 -9.87
C LEU A 61 -11.95 8.73 -10.57
N PHE A 62 -12.79 9.48 -9.88
CA PHE A 62 -14.02 10.03 -10.45
C PHE A 62 -13.72 10.96 -11.64
N THR A 63 -12.75 11.87 -11.49
CA THR A 63 -12.35 12.80 -12.54
C THR A 63 -11.79 12.06 -13.76
N LEU A 64 -10.92 11.07 -13.55
CA LEU A 64 -10.37 10.24 -14.64
C LEU A 64 -11.47 9.47 -15.37
N SER A 65 -12.46 8.96 -14.65
CA SER A 65 -13.63 8.30 -15.25
C SER A 65 -14.52 9.29 -16.01
N TYR A 66 -14.71 10.51 -15.50
CA TYR A 66 -15.51 11.55 -16.14
C TYR A 66 -14.93 11.99 -17.50
N PHE A 67 -13.61 12.14 -17.58
CA PHE A 67 -12.90 12.47 -18.82
C PHE A 67 -12.67 11.25 -19.75
N ASN A 68 -13.22 10.07 -19.44
CA ASN A 68 -12.99 8.83 -20.19
C ASN A 68 -11.51 8.41 -20.29
N LEU A 69 -10.65 8.92 -19.41
CA LEU A 69 -9.23 8.53 -19.34
C LEU A 69 -9.03 7.19 -18.62
N TYR A 70 -10.04 6.77 -17.86
CA TYR A 70 -10.04 5.51 -17.13
C TYR A 70 -11.41 4.83 -17.22
N ASN A 71 -11.42 3.53 -17.53
CA ASN A 71 -12.64 2.74 -17.53
C ASN A 71 -12.83 2.03 -16.18
N SER A 72 -13.76 2.54 -15.39
CA SER A 72 -14.10 1.99 -14.07
C SER A 72 -14.58 0.53 -14.11
N ASN A 73 -15.07 0.03 -15.26
CA ASN A 73 -15.45 -1.38 -15.43
C ASN A 73 -14.25 -2.34 -15.36
N ILE A 74 -13.02 -1.84 -15.48
CA ILE A 74 -11.81 -2.66 -15.32
C ILE A 74 -11.73 -3.25 -13.90
N LEU A 75 -12.19 -2.52 -12.89
CA LEU A 75 -12.18 -2.97 -11.49
C LEU A 75 -13.07 -4.21 -11.28
N LEU A 76 -14.28 -4.17 -11.85
CA LEU A 76 -15.25 -5.26 -11.77
C LEU A 76 -14.85 -6.45 -12.65
N SER A 77 -14.45 -6.18 -13.89
CA SER A 77 -14.12 -7.24 -14.86
C SER A 77 -12.81 -7.98 -14.54
N ASN A 78 -11.84 -7.31 -13.90
CA ASN A 78 -10.56 -7.91 -13.52
C ASN A 78 -10.40 -8.12 -12.01
N TYR A 79 -11.48 -8.15 -11.22
CA TYR A 79 -11.44 -8.29 -9.76
C TYR A 79 -10.52 -9.44 -9.29
N LEU A 80 -10.68 -10.64 -9.85
CA LEU A 80 -9.86 -11.80 -9.47
C LEU A 80 -8.37 -11.57 -9.78
N ARG A 81 -8.06 -10.93 -10.92
CA ARG A 81 -6.68 -10.64 -11.33
C ARG A 81 -6.06 -9.55 -10.46
N LEU A 82 -6.84 -8.57 -10.03
CA LEU A 82 -6.42 -7.54 -9.07
C LEU A 82 -6.09 -8.16 -7.70
N ALA A 83 -6.90 -9.12 -7.24
CA ALA A 83 -6.63 -9.83 -5.99
C ALA A 83 -5.32 -10.63 -6.06
N VAL A 84 -5.10 -11.40 -7.13
CA VAL A 84 -3.86 -12.17 -7.34
C VAL A 84 -2.65 -11.24 -7.44
N ALA A 85 -2.75 -10.14 -8.20
CA ALA A 85 -1.68 -9.14 -8.32
C ALA A 85 -1.33 -8.52 -6.96
N SER A 86 -2.34 -8.16 -6.17
CA SER A 86 -2.16 -7.59 -4.82
C SER A 86 -1.51 -8.59 -3.87
N TYR A 87 -1.91 -9.87 -3.94
CA TYR A 87 -1.32 -10.92 -3.13
C TYR A 87 0.17 -11.13 -3.44
N ILE A 88 0.53 -11.19 -4.73
CA ILE A 88 1.93 -11.30 -5.15
C ILE A 88 2.74 -10.11 -4.65
N LEU A 89 2.21 -8.89 -4.78
CA LEU A 89 2.87 -7.67 -4.29
C LEU A 89 3.08 -7.75 -2.77
N ALA A 90 2.07 -8.17 -2.01
CA ALA A 90 2.15 -8.33 -0.56
C ALA A 90 3.23 -9.34 -0.14
N VAL A 91 3.30 -10.49 -0.81
CA VAL A 91 4.33 -11.52 -0.54
C VAL A 91 5.74 -10.97 -0.83
N ILE A 92 5.93 -10.30 -1.98
CA ILE A 92 7.21 -9.67 -2.32
C ILE A 92 7.59 -8.62 -1.27
N LEU A 93 6.64 -7.76 -0.87
CA LEU A 93 6.87 -6.72 0.12
C LEU A 93 7.23 -7.32 1.49
N SER A 94 6.56 -8.39 1.90
CA SER A 94 6.88 -9.12 3.14
C SER A 94 8.31 -9.66 3.14
N ILE A 95 8.76 -10.25 2.02
CA ILE A 95 10.15 -10.73 1.89
C ILE A 95 11.14 -9.56 1.96
N ILE A 96 10.85 -8.44 1.30
CA ILE A 96 11.69 -7.24 1.34
C ILE A 96 11.80 -6.70 2.77
N LEU A 97 10.68 -6.61 3.49
CA LEU A 97 10.64 -6.16 4.87
C LEU A 97 11.42 -7.09 5.79
N TYR A 98 11.29 -8.41 5.62
CA TYR A 98 12.05 -9.40 6.37
C TYR A 98 13.57 -9.31 6.15
N VAL A 99 14.00 -9.09 4.91
CA VAL A 99 15.43 -8.89 4.61
C VAL A 99 15.93 -7.57 5.19
N LYS A 100 15.09 -6.53 5.20
CA LYS A 100 15.42 -5.21 5.74
C LYS A 100 15.47 -5.21 7.27
N SER A 101 14.55 -5.90 7.95
CA SER A 101 14.49 -5.95 9.42
C SER A 101 15.77 -6.52 10.03
N ARG A 102 16.38 -7.52 9.40
CA ARG A 102 17.68 -8.09 9.80
C ARG A 102 18.85 -7.11 9.84
N LYS A 103 18.71 -5.91 9.26
CA LYS A 103 19.74 -4.87 9.19
C LYS A 103 19.43 -3.65 10.06
N MET A 104 18.31 -3.64 10.77
CA MET A 104 17.87 -2.51 11.62
C MET A 104 18.02 -2.88 13.10
N ASP A 105 18.22 -1.88 13.94
CA ASP A 105 18.23 -2.06 15.39
C ASP A 105 16.82 -2.37 15.92
N ASP A 106 16.74 -3.17 16.98
CA ASP A 106 15.46 -3.59 17.56
C ASP A 106 14.58 -2.42 18.01
N SER A 107 15.18 -1.26 18.31
CA SER A 107 14.46 -0.02 18.66
C SER A 107 13.71 0.63 17.50
N ASP A 108 14.13 0.36 16.26
CA ASP A 108 13.53 0.91 15.04
C ASP A 108 12.52 -0.05 14.41
N LEU A 109 12.44 -1.28 14.91
CA LEU A 109 11.49 -2.28 14.47
C LEU A 109 10.10 -2.00 15.07
N ASN A 110 9.06 -2.42 14.35
CA ASN A 110 7.70 -2.25 14.84
C ASN A 110 7.51 -3.05 16.15
N PRO A 111 7.21 -2.40 17.29
CA PRO A 111 7.09 -3.09 18.57
C PRO A 111 5.93 -4.09 18.61
N TYR A 112 4.94 -3.95 17.73
CA TYR A 112 3.81 -4.87 17.60
C TYR A 112 4.05 -5.99 16.58
N GLY A 113 5.10 -5.88 15.75
CA GLY A 113 5.39 -6.81 14.67
C GLY A 113 6.69 -7.59 14.83
N ASN A 114 7.56 -7.22 15.78
CA ASN A 114 8.79 -7.91 16.09
C ASN A 114 8.61 -8.76 17.34
N THR A 115 8.45 -10.07 17.17
CA THR A 115 8.30 -11.03 18.28
C THR A 115 9.63 -11.65 18.73
N GLY A 116 10.72 -11.38 18.00
CA GLY A 116 12.06 -11.93 18.24
C GLY A 116 12.26 -13.33 17.65
N TYR A 117 11.31 -13.84 16.85
CA TYR A 117 11.33 -15.19 16.32
C TYR A 117 11.75 -15.23 14.85
N LYS A 118 12.92 -15.81 14.57
CA LYS A 118 13.57 -15.85 13.24
C LYS A 118 12.76 -16.47 12.09
N LEU A 119 11.72 -17.25 12.38
CA LEU A 119 10.98 -18.05 11.38
C LEU A 119 9.66 -17.41 10.91
N TYR A 120 9.04 -16.55 11.71
CA TYR A 120 7.71 -16.01 11.40
C TYR A 120 7.56 -14.49 11.59
N ASP A 121 8.55 -13.81 12.15
CA ASP A 121 8.75 -12.37 11.94
C ASP A 121 9.22 -12.10 10.51
#